data_AF-A0A439SHC0-F1
#
_entry.id   AF-A0A439SHC0-F1
#
_cell.length_a   1.000
_cell.length_b   1.000
_cell.length_c   1.000
_cell.angle_alpha   90.00
_cell.angle_beta   90.00
_cell.angle_gamma   90.00
#
_symmetry.space_group_name_H-M   'P 1'
#
loop_
_entity.id
_entity.type
_entity.pdbx_description
1 polymer ?
#
loop_
_entity_poly.entity_id
_entity_poly.type
_entity_poly.pdbx_seq_one_letter_code
_entity_poly.pdbx_strand_id
1 'polypeptide(L)'
;MGLSSPDNSGAASLESIARNGSLLRRIAVRIPTYLSDLRENPAWLPMFMLARTMPGRRLHWRGAKPVRPAQKAEETMFTGVDRDAVVGALRSDGLFSGLALPSSVHQEIASFSQRTPCFGNFDRRLE
;
A
#
# COMPACT_ATOMS: atom_id res chain seq x y z
N MET A 1 9.72 -32.12 -7.81
CA MET A 1 10.92 -31.61 -8.50
C MET A 1 11.11 -30.17 -8.10
N GLY A 2 12.21 -29.87 -7.43
CA GLY A 2 12.49 -28.55 -6.87
C GLY A 2 12.90 -27.56 -7.94
N LEU A 3 12.30 -26.37 -7.91
CA LEU A 3 12.80 -25.17 -8.56
C LEU A 3 13.25 -24.21 -7.47
N SER A 4 14.33 -24.59 -6.78
CA SER A 4 15.16 -23.65 -6.05
C SER A 4 15.99 -22.89 -7.08
N SER A 5 15.50 -21.74 -7.52
CA SER A 5 16.39 -20.75 -8.15
C SER A 5 17.49 -20.39 -7.15
N PRO A 6 18.77 -20.37 -7.55
CA PRO A 6 19.83 -19.95 -6.65
C PRO A 6 19.70 -18.45 -6.44
N ASP A 7 19.38 -18.05 -5.20
CA ASP A 7 19.58 -16.68 -4.72
C ASP A 7 21.09 -16.39 -4.71
N ASN A 8 21.65 -16.13 -5.89
CA ASN A 8 23.01 -15.64 -6.06
C ASN A 8 23.06 -14.18 -5.64
N SER A 9 23.07 -13.93 -4.34
CA SER A 9 23.81 -12.81 -3.74
C SER A 9 23.81 -12.99 -2.23
N GLY A 10 24.99 -13.01 -1.62
CA GLY A 10 25.19 -13.10 -0.16
C GLY A 10 24.65 -11.91 0.65
N ALA A 11 23.70 -11.15 0.11
CA ALA A 11 22.95 -10.13 0.80
C ALA A 11 21.64 -10.75 1.31
N ALA A 12 21.40 -10.67 2.62
CA ALA A 12 20.12 -11.07 3.20
C ALA A 12 18.95 -10.49 2.36
N SER A 13 18.01 -11.34 1.95
CA SER A 13 16.84 -10.96 1.13
C SER A 13 16.22 -9.66 1.67
N LEU A 14 15.81 -8.74 0.79
CA LEU A 14 15.25 -7.42 1.16
C LEU A 14 14.12 -7.56 2.20
N GLU A 15 13.32 -8.62 2.09
CA GLU A 15 12.27 -8.99 3.04
C GLU A 15 12.83 -9.35 4.42
N SER A 16 13.91 -10.14 4.47
CA SER A 16 14.59 -10.50 5.71
C SER A 16 15.24 -9.30 6.40
N ILE A 17 15.82 -8.35 5.64
CA ILE A 17 16.36 -7.09 6.20
C ILE A 17 15.23 -6.20 6.69
N ALA A 18 14.09 -6.17 5.98
CA ALA A 18 12.92 -5.42 6.40
C ALA A 18 12.30 -5.96 7.70
N ARG A 19 12.30 -7.28 7.91
CA ARG A 19 11.77 -7.91 9.13
C ARG A 19 12.75 -7.86 10.31
N ASN A 20 14.01 -8.22 10.07
CA ASN A 20 14.97 -8.51 11.15
C ASN A 20 16.18 -7.56 11.19
N GLY A 21 16.35 -6.67 10.21
CA GLY A 21 17.49 -5.75 10.15
C GLY A 21 17.37 -4.58 11.14
N SER A 22 18.50 -3.96 11.49
CA SER A 22 18.53 -2.70 12.25
C SER A 22 17.97 -1.54 11.41
N LEU A 23 17.54 -0.46 12.08
CA LEU A 23 16.93 0.71 11.43
C LEU A 23 17.84 1.29 10.32
N LEU A 24 19.13 1.42 10.60
CA LEU A 24 20.11 1.93 9.62
C LEU A 24 20.25 0.99 8.41
N ARG A 25 20.27 -0.33 8.63
CA ARG A 25 20.38 -1.31 7.53
C ARG A 25 19.13 -1.31 6.66
N ARG A 26 17.95 -1.14 7.26
CA ARG A 26 16.68 -0.99 6.54
C ARG A 26 16.62 0.27 5.68
N ILE A 27 17.24 1.36 6.12
CA ILE A 27 17.30 2.61 5.35
C ILE A 27 18.33 2.46 4.22
N ALA A 28 19.54 2.00 4.53
CA ALA A 28 20.65 1.88 3.57
C ALA A 28 20.27 1.08 2.33
N VAL A 29 19.54 -0.03 2.52
CA VAL A 29 19.08 -0.91 1.43
C VAL A 29 18.06 -0.23 0.50
N ARG A 30 17.35 0.80 0.96
CA ARG A 30 16.35 1.54 0.17
C ARG A 30 16.91 2.77 -0.55
N ILE A 31 18.10 3.24 -0.17
CA ILE A 31 18.72 4.43 -0.76
C ILE A 31 18.86 4.31 -2.29
N PRO A 32 19.34 3.18 -2.86
CA PRO A 32 19.45 3.06 -4.32
C PRO A 32 18.11 3.26 -5.04
N THR A 33 17.04 2.71 -4.48
CA THR A 33 15.67 2.83 -5.00
C THR A 33 15.16 4.28 -4.94
N TYR A 34 15.46 5.01 -3.87
CA TYR A 34 15.08 6.41 -3.76
C TYR A 34 15.87 7.31 -4.71
N LEU A 35 17.13 6.97 -5.00
CA LEU A 35 17.94 7.67 -5.99
C LEU A 35 17.43 7.45 -7.42
N SER A 36 16.98 6.24 -7.77
CA SER A 36 16.34 5.99 -9.07
C SER A 36 15.01 6.75 -9.19
N ASP A 37 14.17 6.74 -8.16
CA ASP A 37 12.92 7.51 -8.15
C ASP A 37 13.12 9.00 -8.35
N LEU A 38 14.10 9.58 -7.65
CA LEU A 38 14.40 11.00 -7.77
C LEU A 38 14.93 11.35 -9.16
N ARG A 39 15.70 10.44 -9.78
CA ARG A 39 16.23 10.62 -11.15
C ARG A 39 15.12 10.56 -12.20
N GLU A 40 14.16 9.64 -12.05
CA GLU A 40 13.04 9.47 -12.97
C GLU A 40 11.99 10.58 -12.81
N ASN A 41 11.69 10.97 -11.56
CA ASN A 41 10.73 12.01 -11.25
C ASN A 41 11.22 12.87 -10.07
N PRO A 42 11.83 14.03 -10.31
CA PRO A 42 12.34 14.87 -9.23
C PRO A 42 11.23 15.40 -8.29
N ALA A 43 9.97 15.45 -8.76
CA ALA A 43 8.84 15.82 -7.91
C ALA A 43 8.45 14.73 -6.89
N TRP A 44 8.97 13.51 -7.04
CA TRP A 44 8.71 12.40 -6.12
C TRP A 44 9.23 12.68 -4.71
N LEU A 45 10.42 13.27 -4.56
CA LEU A 45 11.03 13.49 -3.25
C LEU A 45 10.24 14.46 -2.35
N PRO A 46 9.86 15.67 -2.81
CA PRO A 46 9.02 16.55 -2.01
C PRO A 46 7.67 15.89 -1.70
N MET A 47 7.09 15.13 -2.63
CA MET A 47 5.88 14.33 -2.36
C MET A 47 6.12 13.29 -1.24
N PHE A 48 7.18 12.49 -1.35
CA PHE A 48 7.55 11.45 -0.40
C PHE A 48 7.77 11.99 1.02
N MET A 49 8.42 13.15 1.14
CA MET A 49 8.68 13.80 2.43
C MET A 49 7.44 14.48 3.00
N LEU A 50 6.74 15.29 2.20
CA LEU A 50 5.67 16.17 2.69
C LEU A 50 4.33 15.45 2.83
N ALA A 51 4.01 14.49 1.95
CA ALA A 51 2.72 13.80 1.97
C ALA A 51 2.47 13.00 3.26
N ARG A 52 3.55 12.60 3.95
CA ARG A 52 3.46 11.84 5.21
C ARG A 52 3.27 12.70 6.45
N THR A 53 3.42 14.01 6.33
CA THR A 53 3.30 14.94 7.47
C THR A 53 1.99 15.70 7.40
N MET A 54 1.34 15.89 8.56
CA MET A 54 0.11 16.70 8.63
C MET A 54 0.32 18.15 8.15
N PRO A 55 1.43 18.84 8.49
CA PRO A 55 1.72 20.16 7.93
C PRO A 55 1.84 20.15 6.40
N GLY A 56 2.58 19.19 5.82
CA GLY A 56 2.72 19.05 4.38
C GLY A 56 1.38 18.78 3.69
N ARG A 57 0.56 17.88 4.26
CA ARG A 57 -0.82 17.66 3.78
C ARG A 57 -1.65 18.93 3.81
N ARG A 58 -1.66 19.66 4.94
CA ARG A 58 -2.43 20.91 5.07
C ARG A 58 -2.00 21.96 4.04
N LEU A 59 -0.69 22.09 3.79
CA LEU A 59 -0.17 23.01 2.78
C LEU A 59 -0.59 22.58 1.37
N HIS A 60 -0.48 21.30 1.05
CA HIS A 60 -0.94 20.74 -0.22
C HIS A 60 -2.44 21.02 -0.45
N TRP A 61 -3.29 20.83 0.58
CA TRP A 61 -4.73 21.10 0.49
C TRP A 61 -5.07 22.59 0.27
N ARG A 62 -4.23 23.52 0.74
CA ARG A 62 -4.45 24.96 0.50
C ARG A 62 -4.24 25.36 -0.97
N GLY A 63 -3.34 24.68 -1.67
CA GLY A 63 -3.09 24.90 -3.10
C GLY A 63 -3.93 24.00 -4.01
N ALA A 64 -4.59 22.99 -3.47
CA ALA A 64 -5.40 22.06 -4.25
C ALA A 64 -6.63 22.78 -4.83
N LYS A 65 -6.88 22.57 -6.13
CA LYS A 65 -8.11 23.04 -6.78
C LYS A 65 -9.30 22.42 -6.04
N PRO A 66 -10.29 23.20 -5.59
CA PRO A 66 -11.47 22.65 -4.93
C PRO A 66 -12.15 21.67 -5.88
N VAL A 67 -12.36 20.44 -5.40
CA VAL A 67 -13.18 19.45 -6.11
C VAL A 67 -14.60 20.00 -6.11
N ARG A 68 -15.15 20.27 -7.31
CA ARG A 68 -16.55 20.64 -7.43
C ARG A 68 -17.37 19.50 -6.82
N PRO A 69 -18.33 19.79 -5.92
CA PRO A 69 -19.25 18.77 -5.44
C PRO A 69 -19.85 18.07 -6.67
N ALA A 70 -19.81 16.73 -6.69
CA ALA A 70 -20.45 15.97 -7.75
C ALA A 70 -21.92 16.41 -7.81
N GLN A 71 -22.30 17.06 -8.90
CA GLN A 71 -23.61 17.73 -9.01
C GLN A 71 -24.78 16.73 -9.00
N LYS A 72 -24.49 15.46 -9.29
CA LYS A 72 -25.36 14.31 -9.07
C LYS A 72 -24.48 13.15 -8.61
N ALA A 73 -24.71 12.62 -7.42
CA ALA A 73 -24.29 11.27 -7.13
C ALA A 73 -25.12 10.37 -8.07
N GLU A 74 -24.46 9.62 -8.95
CA GLU A 74 -25.16 8.60 -9.72
C GLU A 74 -25.84 7.61 -8.77
N GLU A 75 -26.93 6.99 -9.21
CA GLU A 75 -27.56 5.94 -8.43
C GLU A 75 -26.53 4.84 -8.15
N THR A 76 -26.37 4.52 -6.87
CA THR A 76 -25.43 3.48 -6.43
C THR A 76 -25.80 2.15 -7.08
N MET A 77 -24.81 1.38 -7.53
CA MET A 77 -25.02 0.00 -8.00
C MET A 77 -25.59 -0.93 -6.91
N PHE A 78 -25.51 -0.51 -5.65
CA PHE A 78 -26.08 -1.21 -4.51
C PHE A 78 -27.55 -0.83 -4.31
N THR A 79 -28.44 -1.49 -5.06
CA THR A 79 -29.88 -1.32 -4.93
C THR A 79 -30.37 -1.74 -3.54
N GLY A 80 -31.22 -0.93 -2.91
CA GLY A 80 -31.81 -1.24 -1.59
C GLY A 80 -30.90 -0.95 -0.39
N VAL A 81 -29.73 -0.35 -0.61
CA VAL A 81 -28.82 0.05 0.47
C VAL A 81 -29.10 1.51 0.87
N ASP A 82 -29.50 1.71 2.12
CA ASP A 82 -29.55 3.04 2.72
C ASP A 82 -28.14 3.48 3.10
N ARG A 83 -27.62 4.48 2.37
CA ARG A 83 -26.30 5.06 2.59
C ARG A 83 -26.13 5.57 4.01
N ASP A 84 -27.13 6.25 4.56
CA ASP A 84 -26.98 6.93 5.83
C ASP A 84 -26.99 5.90 6.98
N ALA A 85 -27.76 4.82 6.84
CA ALA A 85 -27.70 3.66 7.73
C ALA A 85 -26.33 2.97 7.71
N VAL A 86 -25.75 2.73 6.52
CA VAL A 86 -24.43 2.09 6.38
C VAL A 86 -23.31 2.96 6.96
N VAL A 87 -23.33 4.27 6.66
CA VAL A 87 -22.36 5.22 7.21
C VAL A 87 -22.52 5.34 8.72
N GLY A 88 -23.75 5.32 9.22
CA GLY A 88 -24.07 5.27 10.64
C GLY A 88 -23.44 4.06 11.33
N ALA A 89 -23.71 2.85 10.81
CA ALA A 89 -23.16 1.60 11.33
C ALA A 89 -21.62 1.58 11.31
N LEU A 90 -20.99 2.03 10.23
CA LEU A 90 -19.52 2.09 10.16
C LEU A 90 -18.92 3.06 11.19
N ARG A 91 -19.60 4.17 11.47
CA ARG A 91 -19.15 5.15 12.46
C ARG A 91 -19.38 4.68 13.89
N SER A 92 -20.48 3.97 14.17
CA SER A 92 -20.80 3.45 15.50
C SER A 92 -19.99 2.20 15.84
N ASP A 93 -19.96 1.25 14.91
CA ASP A 93 -19.44 -0.10 15.16
C ASP A 93 -17.94 -0.17 14.84
N GLY A 94 -17.43 0.80 14.07
CA GLY A 94 -16.04 0.89 13.66
C GLY A 94 -15.63 -0.26 12.73
N LEU A 95 -14.33 -0.57 12.74
CA LEU A 95 -13.80 -1.77 12.09
C LEU A 95 -13.91 -2.95 13.06
N PHE A 96 -14.51 -4.05 12.60
CA PHE A 96 -14.58 -5.28 13.39
C PHE A 96 -13.18 -5.84 13.64
N SER A 97 -12.67 -5.60 14.84
CA SER A 97 -11.42 -6.19 15.31
C SER A 97 -11.71 -7.59 15.84
N GLY A 98 -10.92 -8.58 15.41
CA GLY A 98 -11.12 -9.98 15.79
C GLY A 98 -11.83 -10.84 14.75
N LEU A 99 -11.97 -10.37 13.49
CA LEU A 99 -12.34 -11.26 12.38
C LEU A 99 -11.22 -12.30 12.18
N ALA A 100 -11.44 -13.51 12.71
CA ALA A 100 -10.61 -14.67 12.41
C ALA A 100 -11.31 -15.46 11.29
N LEU A 101 -10.77 -15.38 10.08
CA LEU A 101 -11.31 -16.18 8.98
C LEU A 101 -10.95 -17.66 9.20
N PRO A 102 -11.80 -18.60 8.73
CA PRO A 102 -11.47 -20.02 8.73
C PRO A 102 -10.17 -20.29 7.99
N SER A 103 -9.46 -21.34 8.41
CA SER A 103 -8.17 -21.75 7.81
C SER A 103 -8.26 -22.01 6.31
N SER A 104 -9.38 -22.53 5.82
CA SER A 104 -9.62 -22.76 4.40
C SER A 104 -9.58 -21.46 3.58
N VAL A 105 -10.21 -20.40 4.08
CA VAL A 105 -10.23 -19.08 3.41
C VAL A 105 -8.83 -18.46 3.41
N HIS A 106 -8.09 -18.57 4.51
CA HIS A 106 -6.69 -18.12 4.54
C HIS A 106 -5.82 -18.84 3.50
N GLN A 107 -5.97 -20.16 3.38
CA GLN A 107 -5.22 -20.96 2.41
C GLN A 107 -5.55 -20.59 0.97
N GLU A 108 -6.82 -20.31 0.68
CA GLU A 108 -7.24 -19.88 -0.65
C GLU A 108 -6.66 -18.51 -1.01
N ILE A 109 -6.77 -17.53 -0.10
CA ILE A 109 -6.18 -16.20 -0.30
C ILE A 109 -4.67 -16.30 -0.55
N ALA A 110 -3.95 -17.07 0.28
CA ALA A 110 -2.52 -17.28 0.11
C ALA A 110 -2.19 -17.94 -1.23
N SER A 111 -2.95 -18.97 -1.63
CA SER A 111 -2.78 -19.67 -2.91
C SER A 111 -3.07 -18.77 -4.10
N PHE A 112 -4.03 -17.85 -3.99
CA PHE A 112 -4.29 -16.85 -5.01
C PHE A 112 -3.12 -15.86 -5.11
N SER A 113 -2.67 -15.28 -4.00
CA SER A 113 -1.56 -14.31 -3.99
C SER A 113 -0.23 -14.89 -4.49
N GLN A 114 0.01 -16.19 -4.30
CA GLN A 114 1.20 -16.85 -4.84
C GLN A 114 1.15 -17.07 -6.36
N ARG A 115 -0.05 -17.29 -6.91
CA ARG A 115 -0.26 -17.52 -8.35
C ARG A 115 -0.45 -16.23 -9.13
N THR A 116 -0.93 -15.18 -8.47
CA THR A 116 -1.21 -13.88 -9.06
C THR A 116 -0.21 -12.88 -8.50
N PRO A 117 0.90 -12.60 -9.23
CA PRO A 117 1.87 -11.61 -8.77
C PRO A 117 1.17 -10.24 -8.67
N CYS A 118 1.02 -9.75 -7.44
CA CYS A 118 0.54 -8.40 -7.19
C CYS A 118 1.75 -7.46 -7.23
N PHE A 119 1.74 -6.49 -8.15
CA PHE A 119 2.75 -5.45 -8.28
C PHE A 119 2.68 -4.45 -7.12
N GLY A 120 3.06 -4.91 -5.94
CA GLY A 120 3.43 -4.10 -4.78
C GLY A 120 4.81 -4.47 -4.25
N ASN A 121 5.56 -5.29 -5.01
CA ASN A 121 6.84 -5.81 -4.61
C ASN A 121 7.92 -4.73 -4.75
N PHE A 122 8.82 -4.65 -3.78
CA PHE A 122 9.94 -3.69 -3.74
C PHE A 122 11.06 -4.02 -4.75
N ASP A 123 10.83 -4.98 -5.65
CA ASP A 123 11.79 -5.43 -6.65
C ASP A 123 11.43 -4.86 -8.03
N ARG A 124 12.17 -3.82 -8.45
CA ARG A 124 12.02 -3.18 -9.76
C ARG A 124 12.54 -4.01 -10.93
N ARG A 125 13.22 -5.13 -10.68
CA ARG A 125 13.69 -6.01 -11.77
C ARG A 125 12.53 -6.75 -12.46
N LEU A 126 11.32 -6.65 -11.89
CA LEU A 126 10.08 -7.23 -12.38
C LEU A 126 9.18 -6.21 -13.12
N GLU A 127 9.60 -4.94 -13.22
CA GLU A 127 9.03 -3.94 -14.13
C GLU A 127 9.59 -4.13 -15.55
#